data_AF-A0A517WFL9-F1
#
_entry.id   AF-A0A517WFL9-F1
#
_cell.length_a   1.000
_cell.length_b   1.000
_cell.length_c   1.000
_cell.angle_alpha   90.00
_cell.angle_beta   90.00
_cell.angle_gamma   90.00
#
_symmetry.space_group_name_H-M   'P 1'
#
loop_
_entity.id
_entity.type
_entity.pdbx_description
1 polymer ?
#
loop_
_entity_poly.entity_id
_entity_poly.type
_entity_poly.pdbx_seq_one_letter_code
_entity_poly.pdbx_strand_id
1 'polypeptide(L)'
;MLTQYCVPPSQFIRAALVTLCLLTSPALVQAADFRVATPAELDSARKSARPGDVITLVGKDWHDVRLKLKLKGTPEQPITVRSEVAFTGASSLNLNGEYVVLDGITFRDGSLETGHVILIRGAHNRVTRCTIEAYNPDKIDTRYQWLSLNGHHHRVDHCRFAGQNHSGTTLVVWLDEEGEVGRHRIERNHFLNRPRGNGNGFETLRIGTSETSLKSAQCVVSENLFENCDGEIELISNKSCDNVYERNTIVGCAGALTLRHGNNCIVRDNLILGNGDRHSGGIRVIGEGHQITGNHIEGVGDRIDGAIALSAGVENPKLNQHAQVRNVLIENNTLIDNAGKDIVHGHGLGSRSRMLFPENITIKNTRHSGKPTMKQLKPTDVGPDAR
;
A
#
# COMPACT_ATOMS: atom_id res chain seq x y z
N MET A 1 -41.35 96.24 -4.29
CA MET A 1 -41.87 94.93 -4.76
C MET A 1 -40.88 94.38 -5.77
N LEU A 2 -40.55 93.08 -5.64
CA LEU A 2 -39.77 92.26 -6.58
C LEU A 2 -38.27 92.61 -6.67
N THR A 3 -37.30 91.71 -6.47
CA THR A 3 -37.25 90.35 -5.92
C THR A 3 -35.77 90.05 -5.67
N GLN A 4 -35.51 89.16 -4.72
CA GLN A 4 -34.20 88.72 -4.24
C GLN A 4 -33.42 87.95 -5.31
N TYR A 5 -32.09 88.04 -5.30
CA TYR A 5 -31.22 86.87 -5.34
C TYR A 5 -29.99 87.11 -4.45
N CYS A 6 -29.84 86.22 -3.47
CA CYS A 6 -28.80 86.22 -2.46
C CYS A 6 -27.46 85.74 -3.02
N VAL A 7 -26.39 86.37 -2.55
CA VAL A 7 -25.03 85.80 -2.41
C VAL A 7 -24.84 85.63 -0.90
N PRO A 8 -24.31 84.50 -0.35
CA PRO A 8 -22.89 84.46 0.09
C PRO A 8 -22.31 83.00 0.19
N PRO A 9 -21.27 82.67 0.99
CA PRO A 9 -19.90 82.46 0.49
C PRO A 9 -19.21 81.15 0.97
N SER A 10 -17.96 80.99 0.55
CA SER A 10 -16.81 80.38 1.27
C SER A 10 -16.82 78.91 1.73
N GLN A 11 -15.77 78.21 1.26
CA GLN A 11 -14.83 77.36 2.00
C GLN A 11 -15.36 76.10 2.74
N PHE A 12 -14.72 74.95 2.47
CA PHE A 12 -13.85 74.22 3.43
C PHE A 12 -13.70 72.74 3.01
N ILE A 13 -12.43 72.33 2.90
CA ILE A 13 -11.87 71.01 3.24
C ILE A 13 -12.55 69.79 2.60
N ARG A 14 -11.93 69.25 1.54
CA ARG A 14 -12.02 67.81 1.26
C ARG A 14 -10.73 67.15 1.73
N ALA A 15 -10.88 66.45 2.85
CA ALA A 15 -9.88 65.62 3.49
C ALA A 15 -9.36 64.55 2.51
N ALA A 16 -8.04 64.43 2.44
CA ALA A 16 -7.36 63.29 1.85
C ALA A 16 -7.53 62.09 2.79
N LEU A 17 -8.39 61.13 2.42
CA LEU A 17 -8.34 59.78 2.99
C LEU A 17 -7.17 59.04 2.32
N VAL A 18 -6.01 59.11 2.95
CA VAL A 18 -4.90 58.19 2.68
C VAL A 18 -5.29 56.86 3.31
N THR A 19 -5.87 55.96 2.52
CA THR A 19 -6.02 54.55 2.90
C THR A 19 -4.63 53.93 2.95
N LEU A 20 -4.04 53.90 4.14
CA LEU A 20 -2.83 53.17 4.45
C LEU A 20 -3.14 51.67 4.32
N CYS A 21 -3.06 51.12 3.11
CA CYS A 21 -2.96 49.68 2.90
C CYS A 21 -1.67 49.23 3.58
N LEU A 22 -1.81 48.66 4.78
CA LEU A 22 -0.77 47.86 5.42
C LEU A 22 -0.31 46.80 4.43
N LEU A 23 0.81 47.08 3.78
CA LEU A 23 1.67 46.10 3.11
C LEU A 23 2.21 45.16 4.21
N THR A 24 1.37 44.25 4.69
CA THR A 24 1.87 43.02 5.31
C THR A 24 2.48 42.22 4.18
N SER A 25 3.73 42.54 3.85
CA SER A 25 4.53 41.69 2.99
C SER A 25 4.53 40.30 3.65
N PRO A 26 3.99 39.25 3.02
CA PRO A 26 4.18 37.92 3.55
C PRO A 26 5.69 37.74 3.60
N ALA A 27 6.24 37.61 4.80
CA ALA A 27 7.63 37.19 4.95
C ALA A 27 7.75 35.93 4.10
N LEU A 28 8.58 35.98 3.07
CA LEU A 28 8.96 34.79 2.31
C LEU A 28 9.63 33.87 3.32
N VAL A 29 8.85 33.00 3.95
CA VAL A 29 9.36 31.96 4.84
C VAL A 29 10.08 31.00 3.91
N GLN A 30 11.38 31.23 3.76
CA GLN A 30 12.25 30.37 2.98
C GLN A 30 12.34 29.03 3.71
N ALA A 31 11.98 27.95 3.01
CA ALA A 31 12.17 26.59 3.50
C ALA A 31 13.64 26.38 3.87
N ALA A 32 13.89 25.92 5.09
CA ALA A 32 15.23 25.57 5.56
C ALA A 32 15.64 24.19 5.04
N ASP A 33 16.94 24.02 4.71
CA ASP A 33 17.55 22.72 4.44
C ASP A 33 18.49 22.36 5.60
N PHE A 34 18.07 21.41 6.42
CA PHE A 34 18.86 20.85 7.52
C PHE A 34 19.67 19.68 7.00
N ARG A 35 20.99 19.86 6.81
CA ARG A 35 21.91 18.76 6.57
C ARG A 35 22.33 18.15 7.90
N VAL A 36 22.05 16.86 8.10
CA VAL A 36 22.16 16.15 9.37
C VAL A 36 23.05 14.92 9.19
N ALA A 37 24.18 14.89 9.88
CA ALA A 37 25.15 13.80 9.83
C ALA A 37 25.03 12.80 10.99
N THR A 38 24.32 13.17 12.06
CA THR A 38 24.19 12.32 13.26
C THR A 38 22.74 12.22 13.77
N PRO A 39 22.39 11.15 14.51
CA PRO A 39 21.09 11.05 15.16
C PRO A 39 20.78 12.20 16.13
N ALA A 40 21.80 12.77 16.78
CA ALA A 40 21.64 13.91 17.70
C ALA A 40 21.29 15.22 16.94
N GLU A 41 21.90 15.42 15.78
CA GLU A 41 21.55 16.51 14.88
C GLU A 41 20.14 16.34 14.32
N LEU A 42 19.71 15.10 14.02
CA LEU A 42 18.33 14.82 13.60
C LEU A 42 17.32 15.15 14.70
N ASP A 43 17.65 14.83 15.95
CA ASP A 43 16.80 15.15 17.09
C ASP A 43 16.65 16.66 17.29
N SER A 44 17.70 17.43 17.00
CA SER A 44 17.65 18.89 16.98
C SER A 44 16.81 19.39 15.80
N ALA A 45 17.13 18.94 14.58
CA ALA A 45 16.46 19.38 13.35
C ALA A 45 14.94 19.11 13.40
N ARG A 46 14.51 17.92 13.82
CA ARG A 46 13.08 17.57 13.90
C ARG A 46 12.30 18.43 14.90
N LYS A 47 12.95 18.98 15.93
CA LYS A 47 12.32 19.87 16.92
C LYS A 47 12.17 21.29 16.39
N SER A 48 13.03 21.70 15.46
CA SER A 48 13.06 23.04 14.88
C SER A 48 12.34 23.13 13.54
N ALA A 49 12.13 22.02 12.85
CA ALA A 49 11.53 21.95 11.53
C ALA A 49 10.11 22.54 11.50
N ARG A 50 9.84 23.30 10.44
CA ARG A 50 8.58 23.97 10.14
C ARG A 50 8.02 23.43 8.81
N PRO A 51 6.70 23.61 8.55
CA PRO A 51 6.12 23.27 7.25
C PRO A 51 6.95 23.82 6.09
N GLY A 52 7.27 22.94 5.13
CA GLY A 52 8.08 23.25 3.94
C GLY A 52 9.56 22.93 4.08
N ASP A 53 10.07 22.72 5.29
CA ASP A 53 11.49 22.43 5.50
C ASP A 53 11.91 21.04 4.97
N VAL A 54 13.18 20.93 4.63
CA VAL A 54 13.83 19.68 4.21
C VAL A 54 14.88 19.29 5.24
N ILE A 55 14.85 18.04 5.69
CA ILE A 55 15.91 17.43 6.50
C ILE A 55 16.60 16.38 5.63
N THR A 56 17.87 16.63 5.30
CA THR A 56 18.70 15.74 4.50
C THR A 56 19.65 14.98 5.41
N LEU A 57 19.51 13.65 5.50
CA LEU A 57 20.44 12.79 6.22
C LEU A 57 21.66 12.52 5.34
N VAL A 58 22.85 12.84 5.84
CA VAL A 58 24.10 12.86 5.06
C VAL A 58 25.24 12.18 5.82
N GLY A 59 26.36 11.95 5.16
CA GLY A 59 27.57 11.42 5.80
C GLY A 59 27.66 9.90 5.70
N LYS A 60 27.93 9.23 6.82
CA LYS A 60 28.12 7.76 6.87
C LYS A 60 26.80 7.06 7.16
N ASP A 61 26.73 5.77 6.82
CA ASP A 61 25.61 4.88 7.20
C ASP A 61 25.38 4.90 8.71
N TRP A 62 24.11 4.79 9.10
CA TRP A 62 23.69 4.77 10.50
C TRP A 62 23.45 3.34 10.96
N HIS A 63 24.13 2.93 12.02
CA HIS A 63 24.11 1.57 12.56
C HIS A 63 23.38 1.53 13.91
N ASP A 64 22.49 0.55 14.08
CA ASP A 64 21.72 0.32 15.33
C ASP A 64 20.91 1.55 15.81
N VAL A 65 20.39 2.36 14.89
CA VAL A 65 19.65 3.59 15.23
C VAL A 65 18.14 3.36 15.24
N ARG A 66 17.49 3.78 16.34
CA ARG A 66 16.02 3.71 16.48
C ARG A 66 15.42 5.11 16.43
N LEU A 67 14.99 5.53 15.26
CA LEU A 67 14.45 6.86 15.03
C LEU A 67 12.98 6.95 15.44
N LYS A 68 12.65 8.02 16.16
CA LYS A 68 11.27 8.41 16.50
C LYS A 68 11.05 9.85 16.05
N LEU A 69 10.34 10.02 14.95
CA LEU A 69 10.06 11.32 14.35
C LEU A 69 8.63 11.73 14.68
N LYS A 70 8.48 12.96 15.18
CA LYS A 70 7.20 13.65 15.30
C LYS A 70 7.29 14.96 14.56
N LEU A 71 6.60 15.06 13.43
CA LEU A 71 6.71 16.14 12.46
C LEU A 71 5.32 16.50 11.93
N LYS A 72 5.09 17.79 11.67
CA LYS A 72 3.81 18.28 11.15
C LYS A 72 4.05 19.37 10.12
N GLY A 73 3.83 19.02 8.85
CA GLY A 73 3.75 19.96 7.74
C GLY A 73 2.31 20.44 7.49
N THR A 74 2.09 20.97 6.30
CA THR A 74 0.76 21.31 5.77
C THR A 74 0.58 20.70 4.37
N PRO A 75 -0.64 20.64 3.81
CA PRO A 75 -0.84 20.16 2.44
C PRO A 75 0.01 20.90 1.41
N GLU A 76 0.16 22.21 1.57
CA GLU A 76 0.92 23.09 0.66
C GLU A 76 2.42 23.06 0.94
N GLN A 77 2.81 22.78 2.18
CA GLN A 77 4.20 22.84 2.65
C GLN A 77 4.50 21.60 3.52
N PRO A 78 4.60 20.41 2.91
CA PRO A 78 4.98 19.22 3.65
C PRO A 78 6.42 19.33 4.18
N ILE A 79 6.72 18.66 5.29
CA ILE A 79 8.10 18.51 5.76
C ILE A 79 8.70 17.29 5.05
N THR A 80 9.86 17.45 4.43
CA THR A 80 10.55 16.34 3.75
C THR A 80 11.72 15.86 4.59
N VAL A 81 11.78 14.56 4.87
CA VAL A 81 12.96 13.87 5.41
C VAL A 81 13.51 12.98 4.30
N ARG A 82 14.68 13.33 3.76
CA ARG A 82 15.34 12.55 2.72
C ARG A 82 16.68 12.00 3.19
N SER A 83 17.11 10.87 2.63
CA SER A 83 18.37 10.23 3.02
C SER A 83 19.31 10.03 1.85
N GLU A 84 20.59 10.37 2.05
CA GLU A 84 21.72 9.98 1.21
C GLU A 84 22.50 8.79 1.83
N VAL A 85 22.11 8.35 3.04
CA VAL A 85 22.77 7.28 3.80
C VAL A 85 21.85 6.06 3.98
N ALA A 86 22.45 4.89 4.27
CA ALA A 86 21.70 3.69 4.62
C ALA A 86 21.61 3.47 6.14
N PHE A 87 20.57 2.74 6.54
CA PHE A 87 20.31 2.26 7.88
C PHE A 87 20.65 0.78 7.97
N THR A 88 21.52 0.40 8.92
CA THR A 88 22.05 -0.97 9.07
C THR A 88 21.89 -1.49 10.50
N GLY A 89 22.17 -2.79 10.72
CA GLY A 89 22.07 -3.41 12.04
C GLY A 89 20.63 -3.52 12.55
N ALA A 90 20.39 -3.19 13.81
CA ALA A 90 19.08 -3.17 14.47
C ALA A 90 18.39 -1.80 14.39
N SER A 91 18.49 -1.15 13.22
CA SER A 91 17.89 0.15 12.95
C SER A 91 16.38 0.07 12.67
N SER A 92 15.63 1.12 13.03
CA SER A 92 14.20 1.27 12.73
C SER A 92 13.78 2.74 12.68
N LEU A 93 12.69 3.05 11.97
CA LEU A 93 12.12 4.39 11.86
C LEU A 93 10.61 4.37 12.19
N ASN A 94 10.22 5.14 13.21
CA ASN A 94 8.84 5.38 13.57
C ASN A 94 8.49 6.85 13.34
N LEU A 95 7.63 7.12 12.35
CA LEU A 95 7.09 8.44 12.05
C LEU A 95 5.66 8.54 12.62
N ASN A 96 5.45 9.52 13.50
CA ASN A 96 4.11 10.01 13.84
C ASN A 96 3.99 11.43 13.29
N GLY A 97 3.32 11.60 12.16
CA GLY A 97 3.28 12.90 11.50
C GLY A 97 2.04 13.20 10.70
N GLU A 98 1.98 14.45 10.23
CA GLU A 98 0.95 14.96 9.34
C GLU A 98 1.63 15.72 8.20
N TYR A 99 1.35 15.36 6.95
CA TYR A 99 2.00 15.95 5.76
C TYR A 99 3.54 15.88 5.80
N VAL A 100 4.07 14.69 6.09
CA VAL A 100 5.51 14.42 6.08
C VAL A 100 5.87 13.49 4.93
N VAL A 101 6.94 13.81 4.20
CA VAL A 101 7.47 12.98 3.11
C VAL A 101 8.76 12.30 3.58
N LEU A 102 8.79 10.97 3.62
CA LEU A 102 10.01 10.17 3.71
C LEU A 102 10.45 9.84 2.28
N ASP A 103 11.68 10.24 1.93
CA ASP A 103 12.19 10.17 0.57
C ASP A 103 13.57 9.50 0.51
N GLY A 104 13.71 8.40 -0.22
CA GLY A 104 15.01 7.77 -0.43
C GLY A 104 15.58 7.05 0.81
N ILE A 105 14.76 6.75 1.82
CA ILE A 105 15.23 6.02 3.02
C ILE A 105 15.59 4.58 2.64
N THR A 106 16.80 4.14 2.97
CA THR A 106 17.32 2.81 2.63
C THR A 106 17.68 2.01 3.87
N PHE A 107 17.15 0.79 4.00
CA PHE A 107 17.53 -0.20 5.01
C PHE A 107 18.17 -1.42 4.33
N ARG A 108 19.37 -1.82 4.80
CA ARG A 108 20.11 -3.01 4.35
C ARG A 108 21.04 -3.51 5.45
N ASP A 109 21.64 -4.69 5.28
CA ASP A 109 22.68 -5.22 6.19
C ASP A 109 22.26 -5.16 7.67
N GLY A 110 21.07 -5.66 7.97
CA GLY A 110 20.49 -5.56 9.31
C GLY A 110 19.27 -6.44 9.51
N SER A 111 18.78 -6.46 10.74
CA SER A 111 17.61 -7.24 11.14
C SER A 111 17.00 -6.70 12.42
N LEU A 112 15.77 -7.08 12.72
CA LEU A 112 15.12 -6.81 14.00
C LEU A 112 14.77 -8.12 14.71
N GLU A 113 14.58 -8.05 16.02
CA GLU A 113 14.01 -9.16 16.79
C GLU A 113 12.47 -9.13 16.80
N THR A 114 11.88 -7.94 16.65
CA THR A 114 10.43 -7.71 16.67
C THR A 114 10.08 -6.32 16.13
N GLY A 115 8.79 -6.08 15.91
CA GLY A 115 8.25 -4.75 15.57
C GLY A 115 8.22 -4.48 14.07
N HIS A 116 8.76 -3.34 13.65
CA HIS A 116 8.70 -2.91 12.26
C HIS A 116 9.96 -2.13 11.86
N VAL A 117 10.43 -2.31 10.61
CA VAL A 117 11.56 -1.54 10.07
C VAL A 117 11.13 -0.07 9.91
N ILE A 118 10.01 0.16 9.22
CA ILE A 118 9.37 1.48 9.10
C ILE A 118 7.93 1.39 9.61
N LEU A 119 7.56 2.34 10.47
CA LEU A 119 6.21 2.48 11.01
C LEU A 119 5.72 3.91 10.83
N ILE A 120 4.61 4.05 10.10
CA ILE A 120 3.99 5.34 9.80
C ILE A 120 2.68 5.46 10.58
N ARG A 121 2.52 6.58 11.27
CA ARG A 121 1.32 6.99 12.01
C ARG A 121 0.90 8.40 11.64
N GLY A 122 -0.36 8.71 11.91
CA GLY A 122 -0.95 10.04 11.75
C GLY A 122 -1.74 10.13 10.45
N ALA A 123 -1.56 11.21 9.68
CA ALA A 123 -2.35 11.43 8.48
C ALA A 123 -1.51 12.01 7.32
N HIS A 124 -1.91 11.75 6.07
CA HIS A 124 -1.37 12.45 4.89
C HIS A 124 0.16 12.38 4.68
N ASN A 125 0.85 11.42 5.31
CA ASN A 125 2.27 11.18 5.08
C ASN A 125 2.54 10.44 3.76
N ARG A 126 3.73 10.61 3.21
CA ARG A 126 4.20 9.93 2.01
C ARG A 126 5.50 9.19 2.27
N VAL A 127 5.61 7.95 1.82
CA VAL A 127 6.84 7.16 1.77
C VAL A 127 7.16 6.94 0.30
N THR A 128 8.27 7.51 -0.19
CA THR A 128 8.60 7.47 -1.61
C THR A 128 10.06 7.16 -1.86
N ARG A 129 10.35 6.41 -2.94
CA ARG A 129 11.72 6.04 -3.34
C ARG A 129 12.53 5.34 -2.24
N CYS A 130 11.85 4.74 -1.26
CA CYS A 130 12.51 4.03 -0.17
C CYS A 130 12.83 2.60 -0.57
N THR A 131 13.90 2.05 0.00
CA THR A 131 14.34 0.68 -0.22
C THR A 131 14.47 -0.07 1.11
N ILE A 132 13.90 -1.27 1.20
CA ILE A 132 14.22 -2.23 2.26
C ILE A 132 14.69 -3.50 1.57
N GLU A 133 15.95 -3.86 1.78
CA GLU A 133 16.61 -4.95 1.07
C GLU A 133 17.29 -5.90 2.03
N ALA A 134 16.97 -7.19 1.90
CA ALA A 134 17.57 -8.29 2.67
C ALA A 134 17.68 -8.04 4.19
N TYR A 135 16.77 -7.22 4.75
CA TYR A 135 16.79 -6.82 6.15
C TYR A 135 16.16 -7.91 7.00
N ASN A 136 16.93 -8.96 7.27
CA ASN A 136 16.46 -10.29 7.62
C ASN A 136 17.22 -10.86 8.84
N PRO A 137 16.52 -11.49 9.79
CA PRO A 137 17.14 -12.19 10.92
C PRO A 137 17.61 -13.59 10.49
N ASP A 138 18.44 -14.23 11.33
CA ASP A 138 18.90 -15.60 11.07
C ASP A 138 17.76 -16.64 11.09
N LYS A 139 16.73 -16.40 11.89
CA LYS A 139 15.60 -17.33 12.10
C LYS A 139 14.39 -16.88 11.29
N ILE A 140 13.91 -17.76 10.41
CA ILE A 140 12.71 -17.53 9.58
C ILE A 140 11.45 -17.17 10.41
N ASP A 141 11.32 -17.66 11.64
CA ASP A 141 10.17 -17.41 12.50
C ASP A 141 10.25 -16.10 13.29
N THR A 142 11.39 -15.39 13.25
CA THR A 142 11.51 -14.07 13.88
C THR A 142 10.57 -13.09 13.18
N ARG A 143 9.60 -12.57 13.94
CA ARG A 143 8.45 -11.88 13.36
C ARG A 143 8.54 -10.36 13.51
N TYR A 144 8.66 -9.67 12.38
CA TYR A 144 8.50 -8.22 12.27
C TYR A 144 8.04 -7.83 10.87
N GLN A 145 7.50 -6.63 10.71
CA GLN A 145 7.07 -6.14 9.40
C GLN A 145 8.10 -5.17 8.82
N TRP A 146 8.17 -5.07 7.49
CA TRP A 146 9.03 -4.07 6.88
C TRP A 146 8.39 -2.68 6.88
N LEU A 147 7.15 -2.56 6.42
CA LEU A 147 6.41 -1.30 6.44
C LEU A 147 5.02 -1.48 7.07
N SER A 148 4.77 -0.77 8.15
CA SER A 148 3.45 -0.68 8.79
C SER A 148 2.83 0.70 8.62
N LEU A 149 1.59 0.74 8.17
CA LEU A 149 0.78 1.94 8.06
C LEU A 149 -0.34 1.91 9.11
N ASN A 150 -0.39 2.94 9.95
CA ASN A 150 -1.46 3.20 10.91
C ASN A 150 -1.98 4.62 10.67
N GLY A 151 -3.27 4.86 10.90
CA GLY A 151 -3.90 6.15 10.61
C GLY A 151 -4.47 6.20 9.18
N HIS A 152 -4.44 7.37 8.53
CA HIS A 152 -5.22 7.59 7.31
C HIS A 152 -4.52 8.43 6.22
N HIS A 153 -4.95 8.26 4.97
CA HIS A 153 -4.50 9.04 3.80
C HIS A 153 -2.99 9.03 3.51
N HIS A 154 -2.27 8.01 3.95
CA HIS A 154 -0.88 7.82 3.56
C HIS A 154 -0.73 7.44 2.08
N ARG A 155 0.42 7.79 1.50
CA ARG A 155 0.85 7.36 0.18
C ARG A 155 2.17 6.60 0.28
N VAL A 156 2.25 5.41 -0.30
CA VAL A 156 3.48 4.62 -0.45
C VAL A 156 3.71 4.42 -1.93
N ASP A 157 4.77 5.01 -2.48
CA ASP A 157 4.99 4.98 -3.92
C ASP A 157 6.45 4.91 -4.35
N HIS A 158 6.73 4.27 -5.49
CA HIS A 158 8.08 4.11 -6.04
C HIS A 158 9.09 3.48 -5.05
N CYS A 159 8.60 2.68 -4.10
CA CYS A 159 9.45 1.98 -3.15
C CYS A 159 9.82 0.58 -3.66
N ARG A 160 10.95 0.06 -3.18
CA ARG A 160 11.44 -1.29 -3.47
C ARG A 160 11.55 -2.10 -2.18
N PHE A 161 10.91 -3.26 -2.16
CA PHE A 161 10.97 -4.21 -1.05
C PHE A 161 11.49 -5.53 -1.60
N ALA A 162 12.76 -5.85 -1.35
CA ALA A 162 13.43 -6.98 -1.98
C ALA A 162 14.06 -7.96 -0.99
N GLY A 163 13.67 -9.24 -1.06
CA GLY A 163 14.40 -10.31 -0.37
C GLY A 163 13.95 -10.62 1.05
N GLN A 164 12.71 -10.29 1.47
CA GLN A 164 12.26 -10.58 2.83
C GLN A 164 12.09 -12.08 3.06
N ASN A 165 12.90 -12.70 3.93
CA ASN A 165 12.93 -14.17 4.10
C ASN A 165 12.43 -14.68 5.47
N HIS A 166 11.76 -13.82 6.26
CA HIS A 166 11.27 -14.15 7.59
C HIS A 166 9.77 -13.81 7.76
N SER A 167 9.21 -14.26 8.87
CA SER A 167 7.81 -14.06 9.25
C SER A 167 7.49 -12.59 9.49
N GLY A 168 6.27 -12.22 9.14
CA GLY A 168 5.76 -10.86 9.18
C GLY A 168 5.58 -10.29 7.76
N THR A 169 4.50 -9.55 7.58
CA THR A 169 4.11 -8.99 6.30
C THR A 169 5.13 -7.96 5.78
N THR A 170 5.37 -7.93 4.47
CA THR A 170 6.24 -6.90 3.87
C THR A 170 5.63 -5.51 4.02
N LEU A 171 4.37 -5.33 3.62
CA LEU A 171 3.60 -4.11 3.86
C LEU A 171 2.26 -4.44 4.51
N VAL A 172 1.98 -3.87 5.67
CA VAL A 172 0.71 -4.04 6.37
C VAL A 172 0.02 -2.70 6.64
N VAL A 173 -1.29 -2.65 6.40
CA VAL A 173 -2.17 -1.58 6.88
C VAL A 173 -2.90 -2.07 8.13
N TRP A 174 -2.69 -1.38 9.23
CA TRP A 174 -3.40 -1.59 10.48
C TRP A 174 -4.60 -0.64 10.56
N LEU A 175 -5.76 -1.20 10.93
CA LEU A 175 -6.98 -0.44 11.15
C LEU A 175 -7.23 -0.43 12.65
N ASP A 176 -7.21 0.74 13.26
CA ASP A 176 -7.61 0.91 14.66
C ASP A 176 -9.13 0.78 14.80
N GLU A 177 -9.64 0.43 15.99
CA GLU A 177 -11.07 0.24 16.26
C GLU A 177 -11.88 1.54 16.25
N GLU A 178 -11.23 2.66 16.51
CA GLU A 178 -11.85 3.99 16.53
C GLU A 178 -11.03 4.98 15.69
N GLY A 179 -11.66 6.09 15.30
CA GLY A 179 -11.03 7.14 14.52
C GLY A 179 -10.96 6.89 13.01
N GLU A 180 -10.37 7.84 12.30
CA GLU A 180 -10.14 7.72 10.86
C GLU A 180 -8.96 6.79 10.55
N VAL A 181 -9.21 5.81 9.69
CA VAL A 181 -8.23 4.80 9.28
C VAL A 181 -8.30 4.58 7.77
N GLY A 182 -7.20 4.08 7.19
CA GLY A 182 -7.14 3.67 5.78
C GLY A 182 -7.06 4.83 4.79
N ARG A 183 -7.78 4.73 3.67
CA ARG A 183 -7.71 5.66 2.51
C ARG A 183 -6.28 5.82 1.98
N HIS A 184 -5.46 4.77 2.17
CA HIS A 184 -4.08 4.78 1.72
C HIS A 184 -3.98 4.54 0.22
N ARG A 185 -2.95 5.12 -0.39
CA ARG A 185 -2.56 4.86 -1.77
C ARG A 185 -1.24 4.09 -1.76
N ILE A 186 -1.23 2.85 -2.22
CA ILE A 186 -0.04 2.00 -2.31
C ILE A 186 0.16 1.75 -3.80
N GLU A 187 1.08 2.48 -4.43
CA GLU A 187 1.16 2.50 -5.89
C GLU A 187 2.57 2.54 -6.46
N ARG A 188 2.80 1.90 -7.62
CA ARG A 188 4.10 1.93 -8.31
C ARG A 188 5.26 1.44 -7.46
N ASN A 189 5.01 0.50 -6.54
CA ASN A 189 6.05 -0.15 -5.74
C ASN A 189 6.48 -1.47 -6.40
N HIS A 190 7.69 -1.91 -6.09
CA HIS A 190 8.24 -3.20 -6.52
C HIS A 190 8.47 -4.09 -5.31
N PHE A 191 7.65 -5.13 -5.18
CA PHE A 191 7.83 -6.22 -4.22
C PHE A 191 8.52 -7.37 -4.94
N LEU A 192 9.67 -7.79 -4.44
CA LEU A 192 10.56 -8.67 -5.19
C LEU A 192 11.18 -9.77 -4.31
N ASN A 193 11.23 -10.99 -4.85
CA ASN A 193 12.04 -12.11 -4.35
C ASN A 193 11.79 -12.43 -2.86
N ARG A 194 10.53 -12.60 -2.48
CA ARG A 194 10.18 -13.11 -1.14
C ARG A 194 10.14 -14.64 -1.20
N PRO A 195 11.11 -15.37 -0.64
CA PRO A 195 11.10 -16.83 -0.69
C PRO A 195 9.93 -17.44 0.09
N ARG A 196 9.67 -18.71 -0.17
CA ARG A 196 8.62 -19.48 0.49
C ARG A 196 8.80 -19.52 2.02
N GLY A 197 7.76 -19.13 2.72
CA GLY A 197 7.66 -19.24 4.17
C GLY A 197 7.28 -20.64 4.65
N ASN A 198 7.20 -20.80 5.97
CA ASN A 198 6.89 -22.07 6.64
C ASN A 198 5.48 -22.11 7.25
N GLY A 199 4.62 -21.12 6.98
CA GLY A 199 3.28 -21.06 7.54
C GLY A 199 2.54 -19.76 7.27
N ASN A 200 1.56 -19.46 8.14
CA ASN A 200 0.79 -18.23 8.12
C ASN A 200 1.65 -17.04 8.60
N GLY A 201 1.41 -15.86 8.05
CA GLY A 201 2.11 -14.64 8.46
C GLY A 201 3.25 -14.27 7.52
N PHE A 202 3.27 -14.84 6.32
CA PHE A 202 4.26 -14.53 5.29
C PHE A 202 3.65 -13.73 4.13
N GLU A 203 2.50 -13.06 4.35
CA GLU A 203 1.84 -12.26 3.31
C GLU A 203 2.81 -11.18 2.78
N THR A 204 2.73 -10.84 1.50
CA THR A 204 3.52 -9.71 0.97
C THR A 204 2.81 -8.39 1.29
N LEU A 205 1.50 -8.33 1.03
CA LEU A 205 0.68 -7.17 1.39
C LEU A 205 -0.55 -7.61 2.19
N ARG A 206 -0.88 -6.88 3.26
CA ARG A 206 -2.11 -7.10 4.02
C ARG A 206 -2.81 -5.80 4.37
N ILE A 207 -4.13 -5.75 4.22
CA ILE A 207 -4.95 -4.61 4.66
C ILE A 207 -5.95 -5.09 5.71
N GLY A 208 -5.80 -4.62 6.95
CA GLY A 208 -6.63 -5.02 8.09
C GLY A 208 -6.28 -6.38 8.68
N THR A 209 -7.14 -6.84 9.59
CA THR A 209 -7.04 -8.13 10.29
C THR A 209 -8.42 -8.79 10.37
N SER A 210 -8.51 -9.99 10.96
CA SER A 210 -9.82 -10.60 11.22
C SER A 210 -10.70 -9.73 12.11
N GLU A 211 -10.12 -9.11 13.13
CA GLU A 211 -10.81 -8.31 14.15
C GLU A 211 -11.44 -7.05 13.54
N THR A 212 -10.81 -6.50 12.50
CA THR A 212 -11.26 -5.27 11.82
C THR A 212 -11.86 -5.53 10.43
N SER A 213 -12.19 -6.78 10.14
CA SER A 213 -12.55 -7.24 8.79
C SER A 213 -13.74 -6.55 8.15
N LEU A 214 -14.70 -6.05 8.93
CA LEU A 214 -15.88 -5.36 8.42
C LEU A 214 -15.71 -3.84 8.34
N LYS A 215 -14.54 -3.29 8.70
CA LYS A 215 -14.25 -1.87 8.58
C LYS A 215 -14.00 -1.48 7.13
N SER A 216 -14.58 -0.35 6.72
CA SER A 216 -14.26 0.29 5.44
C SER A 216 -12.87 0.89 5.49
N ALA A 217 -11.93 0.32 4.73
CA ALA A 217 -10.57 0.81 4.67
C ALA A 217 -10.33 1.73 3.47
N GLN A 218 -11.07 1.58 2.36
CA GLN A 218 -11.00 2.47 1.20
C GLN A 218 -9.58 2.68 0.64
N CYS A 219 -8.68 1.71 0.84
CA CYS A 219 -7.32 1.77 0.32
C CYS A 219 -7.31 1.42 -1.17
N VAL A 220 -6.37 2.00 -1.90
CA VAL A 220 -6.13 1.67 -3.31
C VAL A 220 -4.71 1.14 -3.47
N VAL A 221 -4.63 -0.09 -3.95
CA VAL A 221 -3.39 -0.77 -4.31
C VAL A 221 -3.33 -0.81 -5.83
N SER A 222 -2.50 0.05 -6.43
CA SER A 222 -2.52 0.26 -7.87
C SER A 222 -1.15 0.29 -8.54
N GLU A 223 -1.02 -0.31 -9.72
CA GLU A 223 0.21 -0.19 -10.53
C GLU A 223 1.48 -0.69 -9.80
N ASN A 224 1.34 -1.61 -8.84
CA ASN A 224 2.49 -2.26 -8.20
C ASN A 224 2.93 -3.48 -9.01
N LEU A 225 4.23 -3.79 -8.91
CA LEU A 225 4.82 -5.02 -9.42
C LEU A 225 5.12 -5.95 -8.25
N PHE A 226 4.52 -7.14 -8.28
CA PHE A 226 4.85 -8.27 -7.41
C PHE A 226 5.56 -9.33 -8.24
N GLU A 227 6.82 -9.60 -7.92
CA GLU A 227 7.67 -10.48 -8.71
C GLU A 227 8.37 -11.50 -7.80
N ASN A 228 8.15 -12.79 -8.07
CA ASN A 228 8.76 -13.89 -7.31
C ASN A 228 8.53 -13.77 -5.78
N CYS A 229 7.29 -13.48 -5.40
CA CYS A 229 6.86 -13.35 -4.01
C CYS A 229 6.06 -14.58 -3.57
N ASP A 230 6.72 -15.50 -2.86
CA ASP A 230 6.26 -16.87 -2.60
C ASP A 230 5.97 -17.15 -1.13
N GLY A 231 5.96 -16.11 -0.30
CA GLY A 231 5.90 -16.21 1.17
C GLY A 231 4.82 -17.17 1.67
N GLU A 232 3.59 -17.05 1.19
CA GLU A 232 2.51 -17.99 1.49
C GLU A 232 1.38 -17.95 0.46
N ILE A 233 0.26 -18.66 0.73
CA ILE A 233 -0.88 -18.73 -0.18
C ILE A 233 -1.58 -17.37 -0.36
N GLU A 234 -1.55 -16.50 0.65
CA GLU A 234 -2.08 -15.13 0.57
C GLU A 234 -0.97 -14.14 0.20
N LEU A 235 -0.64 -14.04 -1.10
CA LEU A 235 0.30 -13.02 -1.61
C LEU A 235 -0.16 -11.62 -1.17
N ILE A 236 -1.41 -11.31 -1.51
CA ILE A 236 -2.14 -10.14 -1.04
C ILE A 236 -3.30 -10.66 -0.19
N SER A 237 -3.38 -10.24 1.07
CA SER A 237 -4.44 -10.59 2.01
C SER A 237 -5.30 -9.37 2.31
N ASN A 238 -6.42 -9.21 1.60
CA ASN A 238 -7.43 -8.21 1.96
C ASN A 238 -8.26 -8.69 3.15
N LYS A 239 -8.27 -7.94 4.24
CA LYS A 239 -9.04 -8.22 5.47
C LYS A 239 -9.78 -6.97 5.94
N SER A 240 -10.46 -6.30 5.02
CA SER A 240 -11.28 -5.10 5.27
C SER A 240 -12.18 -4.78 4.07
N CYS A 241 -13.11 -3.84 4.19
CA CYS A 241 -14.08 -3.49 3.15
C CYS A 241 -13.60 -2.35 2.22
N ASP A 242 -14.23 -2.26 1.05
CA ASP A 242 -14.18 -1.13 0.10
C ASP A 242 -12.79 -0.81 -0.48
N ASN A 243 -11.87 -1.78 -0.48
CA ASN A 243 -10.56 -1.59 -1.10
C ASN A 243 -10.60 -1.81 -2.61
N VAL A 244 -9.67 -1.17 -3.31
CA VAL A 244 -9.47 -1.31 -4.76
C VAL A 244 -8.09 -1.87 -5.05
N TYR A 245 -8.03 -2.94 -5.84
CA TYR A 245 -6.81 -3.54 -6.37
C TYR A 245 -6.85 -3.40 -7.89
N GLU A 246 -6.04 -2.49 -8.45
CA GLU A 246 -6.14 -2.18 -9.87
C GLU A 246 -4.81 -2.07 -10.61
N ARG A 247 -4.74 -2.56 -11.86
CA ARG A 247 -3.56 -2.42 -12.72
C ARG A 247 -2.25 -2.91 -12.10
N ASN A 248 -2.31 -3.82 -11.12
CA ASN A 248 -1.11 -4.44 -10.56
C ASN A 248 -0.64 -5.55 -11.50
N THR A 249 0.68 -5.77 -11.52
CA THR A 249 1.29 -6.92 -12.21
C THR A 249 1.79 -7.90 -11.16
N ILE A 250 1.33 -9.15 -11.23
CA ILE A 250 1.75 -10.26 -10.39
C ILE A 250 2.40 -11.29 -11.32
N VAL A 251 3.70 -11.53 -11.16
CA VAL A 251 4.45 -12.42 -12.04
C VAL A 251 5.34 -13.36 -11.24
N GLY A 252 5.21 -14.67 -11.51
CA GLY A 252 6.05 -15.68 -10.87
C GLY A 252 5.85 -15.82 -9.36
N CYS A 253 4.67 -15.46 -8.83
CA CYS A 253 4.38 -15.56 -7.39
C CYS A 253 3.60 -16.83 -7.05
N ALA A 254 4.04 -17.57 -6.03
CA ALA A 254 3.41 -18.78 -5.51
C ALA A 254 2.28 -18.51 -4.49
N GLY A 255 1.38 -17.59 -4.83
CA GLY A 255 0.25 -17.19 -3.98
C GLY A 255 -0.82 -16.43 -4.76
N ALA A 256 -1.96 -16.16 -4.11
CA ALA A 256 -3.13 -15.53 -4.72
C ALA A 256 -3.40 -14.12 -4.18
N LEU A 257 -4.04 -13.27 -4.99
CA LEU A 257 -4.75 -12.10 -4.50
C LEU A 257 -6.01 -12.59 -3.79
N THR A 258 -6.00 -12.56 -2.46
CA THR A 258 -7.08 -13.10 -1.64
C THR A 258 -7.91 -11.98 -1.03
N LEU A 259 -9.17 -11.89 -1.44
CA LEU A 259 -10.25 -11.22 -0.71
C LEU A 259 -10.62 -12.10 0.48
N ARG A 260 -9.83 -12.01 1.55
CA ARG A 260 -9.85 -12.98 2.66
C ARG A 260 -10.95 -12.69 3.68
N HIS A 261 -11.14 -11.42 3.99
CA HIS A 261 -12.27 -10.90 4.76
C HIS A 261 -12.69 -9.52 4.23
N GLY A 262 -13.83 -9.04 4.71
CA GLY A 262 -14.43 -7.78 4.27
C GLY A 262 -15.19 -7.91 2.95
N ASN A 263 -15.90 -6.86 2.59
CA ASN A 263 -16.89 -6.83 1.52
C ASN A 263 -16.60 -5.70 0.52
N ASN A 264 -17.31 -5.67 -0.60
CA ASN A 264 -17.37 -4.56 -1.55
C ASN A 264 -16.01 -4.14 -2.16
N CYS A 265 -15.03 -5.03 -2.14
CA CYS A 265 -13.74 -4.79 -2.79
C CYS A 265 -13.86 -4.88 -4.32
N ILE A 266 -13.07 -4.05 -5.01
CA ILE A 266 -12.95 -4.03 -6.47
C ILE A 266 -11.57 -4.57 -6.85
N VAL A 267 -11.53 -5.59 -7.70
CA VAL A 267 -10.30 -6.15 -8.27
C VAL A 267 -10.39 -6.01 -9.78
N ARG A 268 -9.67 -5.04 -10.35
CA ARG A 268 -9.82 -4.72 -11.77
C ARG A 268 -8.53 -4.55 -12.56
N ASP A 269 -8.55 -4.94 -13.82
CA ASP A 269 -7.48 -4.69 -14.78
C ASP A 269 -6.08 -5.13 -14.30
N ASN A 270 -6.00 -6.13 -13.41
CA ASN A 270 -4.72 -6.67 -12.95
C ASN A 270 -4.20 -7.70 -13.97
N LEU A 271 -2.88 -7.77 -14.10
CA LEU A 271 -2.17 -8.77 -14.89
C LEU A 271 -1.57 -9.82 -13.94
N ILE A 272 -2.03 -11.06 -14.02
CA ILE A 272 -1.57 -12.17 -13.18
C ILE A 272 -1.00 -13.26 -14.08
N LEU A 273 0.31 -13.46 -13.99
CA LEU A 273 1.09 -14.39 -14.81
C LEU A 273 1.72 -15.45 -13.90
N GLY A 274 1.17 -16.66 -13.95
CA GLY A 274 1.65 -17.79 -13.13
C GLY A 274 2.91 -18.47 -13.68
N ASN A 275 3.28 -18.19 -14.94
CA ASN A 275 4.45 -18.75 -15.62
C ASN A 275 4.56 -20.29 -15.57
N GLY A 276 3.42 -20.98 -15.38
CA GLY A 276 3.31 -22.43 -15.26
C GLY A 276 3.73 -23.00 -13.90
N ASP A 277 3.97 -22.17 -12.87
CA ASP A 277 4.17 -22.69 -11.51
C ASP A 277 2.84 -23.18 -10.94
N ARG A 278 2.78 -24.47 -10.60
CA ARG A 278 1.62 -25.10 -9.95
C ARG A 278 1.21 -24.43 -8.64
N HIS A 279 2.15 -23.75 -7.97
CA HIS A 279 1.87 -23.08 -6.70
C HIS A 279 1.40 -21.64 -6.87
N SER A 280 1.41 -21.08 -8.08
CA SER A 280 0.83 -19.77 -8.36
C SER A 280 -0.69 -19.79 -8.24
N GLY A 281 -1.30 -18.66 -7.91
CA GLY A 281 -2.75 -18.53 -7.79
C GLY A 281 -3.27 -17.25 -8.43
N GLY A 282 -4.53 -17.27 -8.86
CA GLY A 282 -5.22 -16.09 -9.36
C GLY A 282 -5.88 -15.29 -8.24
N ILE A 283 -7.21 -15.18 -8.28
CA ILE A 283 -8.00 -14.39 -7.34
C ILE A 283 -8.86 -15.31 -6.48
N ARG A 284 -8.72 -15.23 -5.15
CA ARG A 284 -9.54 -15.99 -4.20
C ARG A 284 -10.51 -15.08 -3.45
N VAL A 285 -11.77 -15.48 -3.37
CA VAL A 285 -12.90 -14.64 -2.95
C VAL A 285 -13.65 -15.26 -1.78
N ILE A 286 -13.86 -14.45 -0.74
CA ILE A 286 -14.66 -14.69 0.46
C ILE A 286 -15.37 -13.37 0.77
N GLY A 287 -16.60 -13.42 1.28
CA GLY A 287 -17.39 -12.21 1.52
C GLY A 287 -18.21 -11.77 0.31
N GLU A 288 -18.84 -10.61 0.39
CA GLU A 288 -19.91 -10.22 -0.53
C GLU A 288 -19.68 -8.88 -1.24
N GLY A 289 -20.45 -8.67 -2.32
CA GLY A 289 -20.50 -7.39 -3.04
C GLY A 289 -19.26 -7.08 -3.89
N HIS A 290 -18.38 -8.06 -4.09
CA HIS A 290 -17.14 -7.87 -4.83
C HIS A 290 -17.36 -7.68 -6.34
N GLN A 291 -16.47 -6.90 -6.95
CA GLN A 291 -16.40 -6.75 -8.40
C GLN A 291 -15.02 -7.19 -8.89
N ILE A 292 -15.01 -8.17 -9.78
CA ILE A 292 -13.79 -8.77 -10.34
C ILE A 292 -13.85 -8.57 -11.85
N THR A 293 -13.23 -7.49 -12.33
CA THR A 293 -13.48 -7.00 -13.68
C THR A 293 -12.23 -6.76 -14.51
N GLY A 294 -12.21 -7.19 -15.78
CA GLY A 294 -11.13 -6.83 -16.71
C GLY A 294 -9.75 -7.43 -16.39
N ASN A 295 -9.63 -8.36 -15.43
CA ASN A 295 -8.33 -8.94 -15.08
C ASN A 295 -7.86 -9.93 -16.16
N HIS A 296 -6.56 -9.96 -16.41
CA HIS A 296 -5.90 -10.95 -17.26
C HIS A 296 -5.18 -11.97 -16.37
N ILE A 297 -5.62 -13.23 -16.39
CA ILE A 297 -5.08 -14.30 -15.55
C ILE A 297 -4.61 -15.42 -16.47
N GLU A 298 -3.30 -15.63 -16.51
CA GLU A 298 -2.67 -16.56 -17.45
C GLU A 298 -1.67 -17.49 -16.76
N GLY A 299 -1.76 -18.77 -17.11
CA GLY A 299 -0.78 -19.79 -16.72
C GLY A 299 -0.68 -19.99 -15.20
N VAL A 300 -1.72 -19.66 -14.43
CA VAL A 300 -1.71 -19.88 -12.97
C VAL A 300 -1.91 -21.35 -12.62
N GLY A 301 -1.34 -21.74 -11.49
CA GLY A 301 -1.45 -23.07 -10.92
C GLY A 301 -2.80 -23.33 -10.24
N ASP A 302 -2.94 -24.54 -9.69
CA ASP A 302 -4.13 -25.00 -8.97
C ASP A 302 -4.06 -24.69 -7.47
N ARG A 303 -3.22 -23.74 -7.05
CA ARG A 303 -3.01 -23.39 -5.63
C ARG A 303 -4.29 -23.01 -4.87
N ILE A 304 -5.28 -22.48 -5.60
CA ILE A 304 -6.62 -22.14 -5.09
C ILE A 304 -7.73 -22.93 -5.84
N ASP A 305 -7.38 -24.07 -6.43
CA ASP A 305 -8.19 -24.95 -7.29
C ASP A 305 -8.60 -24.34 -8.66
N GLY A 306 -8.13 -23.13 -9.00
CA GLY A 306 -8.46 -22.47 -10.26
C GLY A 306 -7.99 -21.02 -10.40
N ALA A 307 -8.42 -20.34 -11.46
CA ALA A 307 -8.04 -18.95 -11.73
C ALA A 307 -8.79 -17.95 -10.85
N ILE A 308 -10.11 -18.11 -10.71
CA ILE A 308 -10.93 -17.34 -9.77
C ILE A 308 -11.67 -18.30 -8.83
N ALA A 309 -11.36 -18.26 -7.54
CA ALA A 309 -11.90 -19.20 -6.57
C ALA A 309 -12.91 -18.55 -5.62
N LEU A 310 -14.20 -18.86 -5.80
CA LEU A 310 -15.28 -18.46 -4.89
C LEU A 310 -15.37 -19.48 -3.77
N SER A 311 -14.97 -19.09 -2.56
CA SER A 311 -14.88 -20.00 -1.42
C SER A 311 -16.25 -20.36 -0.84
N ALA A 312 -16.38 -21.58 -0.34
CA ALA A 312 -17.54 -21.98 0.45
C ALA A 312 -17.55 -21.25 1.82
N GLY A 313 -18.74 -20.88 2.27
CA GLY A 313 -18.98 -20.16 3.52
C GLY A 313 -19.30 -21.05 4.71
N VAL A 314 -19.10 -20.51 5.90
CA VAL A 314 -19.57 -21.06 7.17
C VAL A 314 -20.91 -20.40 7.52
N GLU A 315 -21.86 -21.16 8.05
CA GLU A 315 -23.11 -20.61 8.59
C GLU A 315 -22.84 -19.77 9.84
N ASN A 316 -23.41 -18.56 9.91
CA ASN A 316 -23.18 -17.59 10.99
C ASN A 316 -21.70 -17.42 11.36
N PRO A 317 -20.86 -17.01 10.38
CA PRO A 317 -19.41 -17.03 10.52
C PRO A 317 -18.93 -16.02 11.56
N LYS A 318 -18.00 -16.42 12.44
CA LYS A 318 -17.18 -15.48 13.20
C LYS A 318 -16.30 -14.66 12.26
N LEU A 319 -15.83 -13.49 12.70
CA LEU A 319 -15.01 -12.59 11.88
C LEU A 319 -13.74 -13.24 11.28
N ASN A 320 -13.16 -14.22 11.97
CA ASN A 320 -11.98 -14.97 11.51
C ASN A 320 -12.31 -16.18 10.58
N GLN A 321 -13.59 -16.50 10.40
CA GLN A 321 -14.05 -17.60 9.55
C GLN A 321 -14.28 -17.14 8.10
N HIS A 322 -14.87 -18.01 7.29
CA HIS A 322 -15.17 -17.73 5.88
C HIS A 322 -16.62 -17.27 5.78
N ALA A 323 -16.82 -15.98 5.51
CA ALA A 323 -18.13 -15.47 5.15
C ALA A 323 -18.59 -16.07 3.82
N GLN A 324 -19.88 -16.36 3.70
CA GLN A 324 -20.44 -16.87 2.46
C GLN A 324 -20.25 -15.84 1.35
N VAL A 325 -19.81 -16.32 0.19
CA VAL A 325 -19.67 -15.46 -0.99
C VAL A 325 -21.05 -15.14 -1.53
N ARG A 326 -21.39 -13.86 -1.63
CA ARG A 326 -22.69 -13.40 -2.17
C ARG A 326 -22.55 -12.19 -3.06
N ASN A 327 -23.44 -12.05 -4.04
CA ASN A 327 -23.62 -10.82 -4.83
C ASN A 327 -22.31 -10.36 -5.51
N VAL A 328 -21.57 -11.29 -6.12
CA VAL A 328 -20.29 -11.00 -6.78
C VAL A 328 -20.48 -10.86 -8.29
N LEU A 329 -19.89 -9.81 -8.86
CA LEU A 329 -19.78 -9.61 -10.30
C LEU A 329 -18.41 -10.07 -10.80
N ILE A 330 -18.39 -10.96 -11.78
CA ILE A 330 -17.20 -11.39 -12.53
C ILE A 330 -17.44 -10.99 -13.99
N GLU A 331 -16.75 -9.95 -14.47
CA GLU A 331 -17.03 -9.39 -15.78
C GLU A 331 -15.78 -9.08 -16.61
N ASN A 332 -15.81 -9.35 -17.92
CA ASN A 332 -14.75 -8.96 -18.87
C ASN A 332 -13.34 -9.49 -18.53
N ASN A 333 -13.20 -10.51 -17.68
CA ASN A 333 -11.88 -11.10 -17.38
C ASN A 333 -11.41 -11.96 -18.55
N THR A 334 -10.10 -12.11 -18.70
CA THR A 334 -9.46 -12.98 -19.69
C THR A 334 -8.68 -14.06 -18.94
N LEU A 335 -9.06 -15.32 -19.14
CA LEU A 335 -8.49 -16.49 -18.47
C LEU A 335 -7.81 -17.38 -19.52
N ILE A 336 -6.50 -17.60 -19.39
CA ILE A 336 -5.69 -18.29 -20.40
C ILE A 336 -4.85 -19.39 -19.76
N ASP A 337 -4.97 -20.63 -20.24
CA ASP A 337 -4.07 -21.75 -19.88
C ASP A 337 -3.85 -21.95 -18.36
N ASN A 338 -4.90 -21.71 -17.57
CA ASN A 338 -4.82 -21.86 -16.12
C ASN A 338 -5.02 -23.33 -15.73
N ALA A 339 -4.23 -23.82 -14.77
CA ALA A 339 -4.45 -25.12 -14.18
C ALA A 339 -5.72 -25.10 -13.29
N GLY A 340 -6.36 -26.25 -13.15
CA GLY A 340 -7.61 -26.37 -12.40
C GLY A 340 -8.81 -25.83 -13.19
N LYS A 341 -9.79 -25.26 -12.49
CA LYS A 341 -10.99 -24.66 -13.12
C LYS A 341 -10.75 -23.18 -13.41
N ASP A 342 -11.40 -22.65 -14.45
CA ASP A 342 -11.43 -21.20 -14.66
C ASP A 342 -12.05 -20.47 -13.47
N ILE A 343 -13.24 -20.90 -13.07
CA ILE A 343 -13.96 -20.35 -11.93
C ILE A 343 -14.39 -21.51 -11.02
N VAL A 344 -13.92 -21.48 -9.77
CA VAL A 344 -14.27 -22.47 -8.75
C VAL A 344 -15.47 -21.96 -7.99
N HIS A 345 -16.54 -22.76 -7.96
CA HIS A 345 -17.73 -22.49 -7.15
C HIS A 345 -17.74 -23.41 -5.93
N GLY A 346 -17.43 -22.87 -4.75
CA GLY A 346 -17.36 -23.62 -3.50
C GLY A 346 -15.95 -24.12 -3.12
N HIS A 347 -14.91 -23.32 -3.39
CA HIS A 347 -13.54 -23.66 -2.98
C HIS A 347 -13.47 -23.98 -1.47
N GLY A 348 -12.92 -25.15 -1.15
CA GLY A 348 -12.78 -25.66 0.22
C GLY A 348 -14.07 -26.12 0.92
N LEU A 349 -15.15 -26.39 0.18
CA LEU A 349 -16.37 -27.00 0.71
C LEU A 349 -16.06 -28.28 1.52
N GLY A 350 -16.80 -28.50 2.61
CA GLY A 350 -16.67 -29.68 3.48
C GLY A 350 -15.54 -29.60 4.50
N SER A 351 -14.71 -28.55 4.45
CA SER A 351 -13.61 -28.36 5.40
C SER A 351 -13.84 -27.17 6.31
N ARG A 352 -13.39 -27.25 7.58
CA ARG A 352 -13.54 -26.18 8.58
C ARG A 352 -14.98 -25.63 8.68
N SER A 353 -15.97 -26.53 8.61
CA SER A 353 -17.41 -26.20 8.65
C SER A 353 -17.92 -25.34 7.49
N ARG A 354 -17.18 -25.30 6.37
CA ARG A 354 -17.63 -24.61 5.15
C ARG A 354 -18.68 -25.46 4.44
N MET A 355 -19.94 -25.09 4.57
CA MET A 355 -21.09 -25.85 4.05
C MET A 355 -21.95 -25.06 3.07
N LEU A 356 -21.74 -23.74 2.96
CA LEU A 356 -22.57 -22.86 2.16
C LEU A 356 -21.90 -22.57 0.80
N PHE A 357 -22.59 -22.85 -0.29
CA PHE A 357 -22.13 -22.48 -1.62
C PHE A 357 -22.23 -20.96 -1.86
N PRO A 358 -21.41 -20.38 -2.74
CA PRO A 358 -21.60 -18.99 -3.17
C PRO A 358 -22.98 -18.74 -3.81
N GLU A 359 -23.59 -17.58 -3.53
CA GLU A 359 -24.93 -17.20 -4.01
C GLU A 359 -24.89 -15.92 -4.85
N ASN A 360 -25.86 -15.76 -5.76
CA ASN A 360 -26.03 -14.54 -6.58
C ASN A 360 -24.75 -14.10 -7.30
N ILE A 361 -24.10 -15.04 -7.99
CA ILE A 361 -22.88 -14.80 -8.75
C ILE A 361 -23.27 -14.44 -10.18
N THR A 362 -22.87 -13.26 -10.63
CA THR A 362 -23.09 -12.80 -12.00
C THR A 362 -21.79 -12.90 -12.78
N ILE A 363 -21.77 -13.73 -13.83
CA ILE A 363 -20.61 -13.88 -14.72
C ILE A 363 -20.99 -13.36 -16.11
N LYS A 364 -20.26 -12.37 -16.62
CA LYS A 364 -20.54 -11.72 -17.91
C LYS A 364 -19.26 -11.56 -18.72
N ASN A 365 -19.32 -11.81 -20.03
CA ASN A 365 -18.26 -11.47 -20.99
C ASN A 365 -16.83 -11.91 -20.59
N THR A 366 -16.70 -12.90 -19.71
CA THR A 366 -15.41 -13.45 -19.28
C THR A 366 -15.00 -14.49 -20.29
N ARG A 367 -13.81 -14.32 -20.86
CA ARG A 367 -13.28 -15.17 -21.93
C ARG A 367 -12.33 -16.21 -21.35
N HIS A 368 -12.47 -17.44 -21.83
CA HIS A 368 -11.51 -18.51 -21.60
C HIS A 368 -10.81 -18.85 -22.92
N SER A 369 -9.51 -19.11 -22.85
CA SER A 369 -8.72 -19.64 -23.96
C SER A 369 -7.74 -20.69 -23.44
N GLY A 370 -7.53 -21.75 -24.22
CA GLY A 370 -6.55 -22.79 -23.88
C GLY A 370 -5.10 -22.31 -24.04
N LYS A 371 -4.19 -23.27 -24.05
CA LYS A 371 -2.75 -23.02 -24.17
C LYS A 371 -2.39 -22.08 -25.33
N PRO A 372 -1.71 -20.95 -25.08
CA PRO A 372 -1.28 -20.05 -26.14
C PRO A 372 -0.28 -20.76 -27.07
N THR A 373 -0.39 -20.47 -28.37
CA THR A 373 0.52 -20.99 -29.41
C THR A 373 1.89 -20.30 -29.40
N MET A 374 2.00 -19.16 -28.72
CA MET A 374 3.25 -18.43 -28.49
C MET A 374 3.69 -18.62 -27.05
N LYS A 375 4.99 -18.88 -26.83
CA LYS A 375 5.59 -19.06 -25.51
C LYS A 375 6.43 -17.81 -25.17
N GLN A 376 6.32 -17.32 -23.93
CA GLN A 376 7.27 -16.33 -23.41
C GLN A 376 8.67 -16.96 -23.32
N LEU A 377 9.67 -16.29 -23.92
CA LEU A 377 11.07 -16.70 -23.77
C LEU A 377 11.53 -16.43 -22.33
N LYS A 378 12.00 -17.47 -21.65
CA LYS A 378 12.69 -17.37 -20.37
C LYS A 378 14.18 -17.09 -20.62
N PRO A 379 14.94 -16.58 -19.64
CA PRO A 379 16.40 -16.47 -19.75
C PRO A 379 17.09 -17.79 -20.12
N THR A 380 16.49 -18.94 -19.82
CA THR A 380 16.97 -20.27 -20.24
C THR A 380 16.64 -20.63 -21.69
N ASP A 381 15.67 -19.95 -22.31
CA ASP A 381 15.23 -20.18 -23.69
C ASP A 381 16.02 -19.33 -24.70
N VAL A 382 16.62 -18.23 -24.24
CA VAL A 382 17.62 -17.46 -24.98
C VAL A 382 19.00 -17.93 -24.52
N GLY A 383 19.98 -18.07 -25.42
CA GLY A 383 21.30 -18.61 -25.08
C GLY A 383 22.01 -17.87 -23.93
N PRO A 384 23.19 -18.33 -23.49
CA PRO A 384 23.90 -17.70 -22.37
C PRO A 384 24.07 -16.20 -22.60
N ASP A 385 24.15 -15.42 -21.50
CA ASP A 385 24.43 -13.99 -21.56
C ASP A 385 25.59 -13.71 -22.51
N ALA A 386 25.45 -12.68 -23.34
CA ALA A 386 26.49 -12.25 -24.25
C ALA A 386 27.78 -11.96 -23.44
N ARG A 387 28.87 -12.67 -23.77
CA ARG A 387 30.17 -12.53 -23.12
C ARG A 387 30.86 -11.22 -23.46
#